data_AF-A0A9C9GLE1-F1
#
_entry.id   AF-A0A9C9GLE1-F1
#
_cell.length_a   1.000
_cell.length_b   1.000
_cell.length_c   1.000
_cell.angle_alpha   90.00
_cell.angle_beta   90.00
_cell.angle_gamma   90.00
#
_symmetry.space_group_name_H-M   'P 1'
#
loop_
_entity.id
_entity.type
_entity.pdbx_description
1 polymer ?
#
loop_
_entity_poly.entity_id
_entity_poly.type
_entity_poly.pdbx_seq_one_letter_code
_entity_poly.pdbx_strand_id
1 'polypeptide(L)'
;MMCAEDEKVQATLKIRFLTAVCKGELGSVTDEGVVVTLDEFRVFFSDITSDYVNSFLPAATLEPGRTQMTPSRFIFRLRLGVYLVHPDVFGCPARGAIIKNFQKKP
;
A
#
# COMPACT_ATOMS: atom_id res chain seq x y z
N MET A 1 22.08 5.56 -6.54
CA MET A 1 21.70 5.17 -7.92
C MET A 1 20.25 5.56 -8.10
N MET A 2 20.00 6.44 -9.07
CA MET A 2 18.80 7.27 -9.21
C MET A 2 17.56 6.45 -9.56
N CYS A 3 16.43 6.89 -9.00
CA CYS A 3 15.08 6.50 -9.37
C CYS A 3 14.87 6.80 -10.86
N ALA A 4 14.95 5.78 -11.71
CA ALA A 4 14.67 5.90 -13.12
C ALA A 4 13.19 5.59 -13.38
N GLU A 5 12.59 6.47 -14.19
CA GLU A 5 11.36 6.28 -14.99
C GLU A 5 10.03 6.66 -14.32
N ASP A 6 9.92 7.95 -14.06
CA ASP A 6 8.69 8.71 -14.26
C ASP A 6 8.56 9.00 -15.77
N GLU A 7 7.78 8.21 -16.53
CA GLU A 7 6.97 8.71 -17.65
C GLU A 7 6.04 7.60 -18.19
N LYS A 8 4.71 7.77 -18.03
CA LYS A 8 3.62 6.95 -18.57
C LYS A 8 3.50 5.47 -18.10
N VAL A 9 3.56 5.21 -16.81
CA VAL A 9 2.78 4.06 -16.31
C VAL A 9 1.34 4.54 -16.20
N GLN A 10 0.43 4.05 -17.05
CA GLN A 10 -1.01 4.25 -16.86
C GLN A 10 -1.30 4.07 -15.37
N ALA A 11 -1.85 5.09 -14.71
CA ALA A 11 -1.93 5.19 -13.26
C ALA A 11 -2.83 4.08 -12.69
N THR A 12 -2.30 2.87 -12.59
CA THR A 12 -3.00 1.72 -12.06
C THR A 12 -3.30 1.99 -10.59
N LEU A 13 -4.41 1.44 -10.09
CA LEU A 13 -4.80 1.58 -8.69
C LEU A 13 -3.67 1.15 -7.74
N LYS A 14 -2.86 0.16 -8.13
CA LYS A 14 -1.66 -0.24 -7.42
C LYS A 14 -0.67 0.92 -7.24
N ILE A 15 -0.33 1.64 -8.30
CA ILE A 15 0.65 2.73 -8.22
C ILE A 15 0.09 3.89 -7.42
N ARG A 16 -1.19 4.21 -7.59
CA ARG A 16 -1.85 5.23 -6.78
C ARG A 16 -1.83 4.84 -5.30
N PHE A 17 -2.13 3.59 -4.98
CA PHE A 17 -2.10 3.04 -3.63
C PHE A 17 -0.70 3.13 -3.01
N LEU A 18 0.33 2.62 -3.71
CA LEU A 18 1.70 2.65 -3.20
C LEU A 18 2.22 4.08 -3.05
N THR A 19 1.88 4.97 -3.97
CA THR A 19 2.23 6.40 -3.87
C THR A 19 1.57 7.04 -2.64
N ALA A 20 0.27 6.79 -2.41
CA ALA A 20 -0.45 7.34 -1.26
C ALA A 20 0.13 6.83 0.07
N VAL A 21 0.48 5.54 0.14
CA VAL A 21 1.14 4.96 1.31
C VAL A 21 2.54 5.55 1.49
N CYS A 22 3.33 5.68 0.42
CA CYS A 22 4.66 6.28 0.47
C CYS A 22 4.65 7.73 0.96
N LYS A 23 3.66 8.50 0.52
CA LYS A 23 3.46 9.90 0.92
C LYS A 23 2.93 10.06 2.35
N GLY A 24 2.52 8.98 3.00
CA GLY A 24 1.90 9.05 4.32
C GLY A 24 0.43 9.46 4.31
N GLU A 25 -0.19 9.53 3.14
CA GLU A 25 -1.58 9.96 2.97
C GLU A 25 -2.56 8.86 3.39
N LEU A 26 -2.23 7.59 3.11
CA LEU A 26 -3.08 6.42 3.35
C LEU A 26 -2.43 5.39 4.30
N GLY A 27 -3.17 5.00 5.33
CA GLY A 27 -2.77 3.99 6.33
C GLY A 27 -2.16 4.58 7.59
N SER A 28 -1.57 3.70 8.40
CA SER A 28 -0.87 4.01 9.65
C SER A 28 0.41 3.20 9.77
N VAL A 29 1.50 3.84 10.18
CA VAL A 29 2.77 3.16 10.45
C VAL A 29 2.68 2.42 11.78
N THR A 30 3.16 1.19 11.77
CA THR A 30 3.33 0.30 12.91
C THR A 30 4.76 -0.22 12.93
N ASP A 31 5.19 -0.84 14.03
CA ASP A 31 6.50 -1.48 14.12
C ASP A 31 6.72 -2.52 13.02
N GLU A 32 5.68 -3.17 12.52
CA GLU A 32 5.76 -4.20 11.47
C GLU A 32 5.76 -3.62 10.05
N GLY A 33 5.22 -2.42 9.83
CA GLY A 33 5.09 -1.80 8.52
C GLY A 33 3.91 -0.82 8.44
N VAL A 34 3.34 -0.63 7.25
CA VAL A 34 2.15 0.23 7.10
C VAL A 34 0.89 -0.62 7.10
N VAL A 35 0.01 -0.36 8.06
CA VAL A 35 -1.33 -0.96 8.12
C VAL A 35 -2.32 -0.06 7.40
N VAL A 36 -3.13 -0.64 6.52
CA VAL A 36 -4.21 0.02 5.81
C VAL A 36 -5.50 -0.74 6.05
N THR A 37 -6.57 -0.02 6.39
CA THR A 37 -7.90 -0.60 6.49
C THR A 37 -8.67 -0.47 5.17
N LEU A 38 -9.61 -1.39 4.94
CA LEU A 38 -10.49 -1.33 3.77
C LEU A 38 -11.36 -0.06 3.79
N ASP A 39 -11.71 0.43 4.97
CA ASP A 39 -12.49 1.65 5.14
C ASP A 39 -11.69 2.89 4.70
N GLU A 40 -10.46 3.07 5.21
CA GLU A 40 -9.56 4.15 4.77
C GLU A 40 -9.29 4.09 3.27
N PHE A 41 -9.08 2.88 2.74
CA PHE A 41 -8.86 2.68 1.31
C PHE A 41 -10.08 3.12 0.49
N ARG A 42 -11.30 2.79 0.92
CA ARG A 42 -12.54 3.19 0.25
C ARG A 42 -12.75 4.70 0.28
N VAL A 43 -12.50 5.32 1.43
CA VAL A 43 -12.62 6.79 1.57
C VAL A 43 -11.59 7.49 0.69
N PHE A 44 -10.35 7.00 0.67
CA PHE A 44 -9.28 7.60 -0.13
C PHE A 44 -9.48 7.42 -1.64
N PHE A 45 -10.00 6.27 -2.06
CA PHE A 45 -10.29 5.96 -3.46
C PHE A 45 -11.79 6.06 -3.79
N SER A 46 -12.50 6.97 -3.13
CA SER A 46 -13.94 7.19 -3.37
C SER A 46 -14.24 7.70 -4.78
N ASP A 47 -13.22 8.22 -5.48
CA ASP A 47 -13.28 8.62 -6.89
C ASP A 47 -13.46 7.43 -7.84
N ILE A 48 -13.15 6.21 -7.39
CA ILE A 48 -13.25 5.00 -8.20
C ILE A 48 -14.63 4.37 -7.98
N THR A 49 -15.51 4.54 -8.96
CA THR A 49 -16.89 4.02 -8.94
C THR A 49 -17.00 2.52 -9.19
N SER A 50 -15.87 1.82 -9.37
CA SER A 50 -15.84 0.38 -9.65
C SER A 50 -15.82 -0.45 -8.37
N ASP A 51 -16.56 -1.57 -8.37
CA ASP A 51 -16.46 -2.63 -7.36
C ASP A 51 -15.04 -3.18 -7.17
N TYR A 52 -14.12 -2.86 -8.09
CA TYR A 52 -12.71 -3.15 -7.99
C TYR A 52 -12.07 -2.63 -6.70
N VAL A 53 -12.55 -1.51 -6.11
CA VAL A 53 -12.07 -0.98 -4.83
C VAL A 53 -12.24 -1.99 -3.69
N ASN A 54 -13.35 -2.75 -3.70
CA ASN A 54 -13.63 -3.77 -2.69
C ASN A 54 -12.79 -5.04 -2.86
N SER A 55 -12.40 -5.31 -4.10
CA SER A 55 -11.67 -6.53 -4.46
C SER A 55 -10.15 -6.33 -4.49
N PHE A 56 -9.67 -5.09 -4.55
CA PHE A 56 -8.25 -4.78 -4.71
C PHE A 56 -7.39 -5.31 -3.56
N LEU A 57 -7.72 -4.96 -2.30
CA LEU A 57 -6.95 -5.43 -1.14
C LEU A 57 -7.03 -6.96 -0.98
N PRO A 58 -8.21 -7.60 -1.03
CA PRO A 58 -8.29 -9.07 -1.04
C PRO A 58 -7.48 -9.71 -2.17
N ALA A 59 -7.46 -9.13 -3.36
CA ALA A 59 -6.71 -9.65 -4.51
C ALA A 59 -5.20 -9.42 -4.39
N ALA A 60 -4.77 -8.36 -3.70
CA ALA A 60 -3.36 -8.09 -3.40
C ALA A 60 -2.83 -8.87 -2.19
N THR A 61 -3.71 -9.57 -1.46
CA THR A 61 -3.38 -10.31 -0.24
C THR A 61 -2.55 -11.55 -0.53
N LEU A 62 -1.44 -11.74 0.18
CA LEU A 62 -0.62 -12.94 0.16
C LEU A 62 -1.39 -14.17 0.64
N GLU A 63 -1.13 -15.32 0.01
CA GLU A 63 -1.74 -16.58 0.43
C GLU A 63 -1.31 -16.95 1.86
N PRO A 64 -2.20 -17.52 2.69
CA PRO A 64 -1.83 -18.02 4.01
C PRO A 64 -0.63 -18.98 3.91
N GLY A 65 0.44 -18.68 4.66
CA GLY A 65 1.68 -19.47 4.66
C GLY A 65 2.74 -19.01 3.66
N ARG A 66 2.46 -18.03 2.78
CA ARG A 66 3.48 -17.37 1.96
C ARG A 66 3.97 -16.10 2.64
N THR A 67 5.29 -15.99 2.81
CA THR A 67 5.96 -14.80 3.31
C THR A 67 6.56 -13.94 2.19
N GLN A 68 6.73 -14.49 0.98
CA GLN A 68 7.36 -13.80 -0.13
C GLN A 68 6.35 -12.99 -0.96
N MET A 69 6.68 -11.73 -1.21
CA MET A 69 5.94 -10.82 -2.09
C MET A 69 6.07 -11.24 -3.56
N THR A 70 5.00 -11.00 -4.34
CA THR A 70 5.01 -11.05 -5.81
C THR A 70 4.55 -9.71 -6.38
N PRO A 71 4.70 -9.45 -7.69
CA PRO A 71 4.23 -8.21 -8.31
C PRO A 71 2.73 -7.94 -8.11
N SER A 72 1.91 -8.96 -7.93
CA SER A 72 0.46 -8.85 -7.72
C SER A 72 0.03 -9.06 -6.27
N ARG A 73 0.86 -9.66 -5.42
CA ARG A 73 0.53 -10.04 -4.04
C ARG A 73 1.57 -9.48 -3.09
N PHE A 74 1.19 -8.48 -2.29
CA PHE A 74 2.14 -7.69 -1.53
C PHE A 74 1.59 -7.11 -0.23
N ILE A 75 0.39 -7.54 0.18
CA ILE A 75 -0.16 -7.19 1.49
C ILE A 75 -0.47 -8.46 2.28
N PHE A 76 -0.34 -8.41 3.60
CA PHE A 76 -0.79 -9.46 4.51
C PHE A 76 -2.15 -9.08 5.08
N ARG A 77 -3.10 -10.01 5.08
CA ARG A 77 -4.38 -9.78 5.76
C ARG A 77 -4.22 -10.15 7.23
N LEU A 78 -4.29 -9.14 8.10
CA LEU A 78 -4.21 -9.34 9.56
C LEU A 78 -5.55 -9.81 10.14
N ARG A 79 -6.64 -9.20 9.66
CA ARG A 79 -8.03 -9.55 10.04
C ARG A 79 -8.99 -9.11 8.93
N LEU A 80 -10.29 -9.35 9.10
CA LEU A 80 -11.28 -8.88 8.13
C LEU A 80 -11.19 -7.36 7.97
N GLY A 81 -10.92 -6.90 6.75
CA GLY A 81 -10.83 -5.48 6.41
C GLY A 81 -9.55 -4.76 6.87
N VAL A 82 -8.55 -5.45 7.38
CA VAL A 82 -7.27 -4.84 7.82
C VAL A 82 -6.10 -5.56 7.21
N TYR A 83 -5.22 -4.79 6.56
CA TYR A 83 -4.12 -5.30 5.77
C TYR A 83 -2.81 -4.60 6.13
N LEU A 84 -1.71 -5.34 6.19
CA LEU A 84 -0.35 -4.85 6.36
C LEU A 84 0.36 -4.85 5.01
N VAL A 85 0.89 -3.70 4.60
CA VAL A 85 1.68 -3.58 3.37
C VAL A 85 3.08 -4.11 3.62
N HIS A 86 3.52 -5.03 2.76
CA HIS A 86 4.85 -5.63 2.88
C HIS A 86 5.94 -4.55 2.72
N PRO A 87 6.95 -4.47 3.61
CA PRO A 87 7.95 -3.40 3.58
C PRO A 87 8.80 -3.40 2.29
N ASP A 88 9.11 -4.57 1.75
CA ASP A 88 9.90 -4.70 0.50
C ASP A 88 9.23 -4.07 -0.74
N VAL A 89 7.93 -3.77 -0.68
CA VAL A 89 7.23 -3.09 -1.78
C VAL A 89 7.82 -1.72 -2.07
N PHE A 90 8.43 -1.11 -1.05
CA PHE A 90 8.96 0.24 -1.12
C PHE A 90 10.49 0.28 -1.34
N GLY A 91 11.19 -0.85 -1.24
CA GLY A 91 12.64 -0.92 -1.36
C GLY A 91 13.42 -0.50 -0.09
N CYS A 92 14.69 -0.89 -0.03
CA CYS A 92 15.51 -0.96 1.18
C CYS A 92 15.82 0.37 1.93
N PRO A 93 15.60 1.60 1.42
CA PRO A 93 15.63 2.79 2.29
C PRO A 93 14.24 3.37 2.60
N ALA A 94 13.15 2.86 2.00
CA ALA A 94 11.87 3.54 2.05
C ALA A 94 11.16 3.46 3.40
N ARG A 95 11.43 2.43 4.22
CA ARG A 95 10.83 2.32 5.56
C ARG A 95 11.08 3.58 6.41
N GLY A 96 12.32 4.10 6.41
CA GLY A 96 12.65 5.33 7.14
C GLY A 96 12.04 6.60 6.53
N ALA A 97 11.90 6.67 5.21
CA ALA A 97 11.29 7.81 4.52
C ALA A 97 9.76 7.85 4.73
N ILE A 98 9.12 6.68 4.69
CA ILE A 98 7.68 6.52 4.94
C ILE A 98 7.36 6.94 6.37
N ILE A 99 8.08 6.43 7.38
CA ILE A 99 7.87 6.80 8.78
C ILE A 99 7.97 8.32 8.97
N LYS A 100 8.93 8.99 8.34
CA LYS A 100 9.07 10.46 8.40
C LYS A 100 7.90 11.20 7.77
N ASN A 101 7.29 10.66 6.71
CA ASN A 101 6.11 11.27 6.09
C ASN A 101 4.86 11.14 6.97
N PHE A 102 4.69 9.99 7.64
CA PHE A 102 3.59 9.79 8.58
C PHE A 102 3.71 10.66 9.85
N GLN A 103 4.94 10.95 10.31
CA GLN A 103 5.18 11.86 11.45
C GLN A 103 4.98 13.35 11.13
N LYS A 104 4.80 13.71 9.85
CA LYS A 104 4.53 15.10 9.41
C LYS A 104 3.03 15.42 9.28
N LYS A 105 2.13 14.47 9.58
CA LYS A 105 0.70 14.76 9.64
C LYS A 105 0.44 15.73 10.81
N PRO A 106 -0.21 16.88 10.56
CA PRO A 106 -0.55 17.84 11.62
C PRO A 106 -1.54 17.27 12.63
#